data_AF-A0A534IU61-F1
#
_entry.id   AF-A0A534IU61-F1
#
_cell.length_a   1.000
_cell.length_b   1.000
_cell.length_c   1.000
_cell.angle_alpha   90.00
_cell.angle_beta   90.00
_cell.angle_gamma   90.00
#
_symmetry.space_group_name_H-M   'P 1'
#
loop_
_entity.id
_entity.type
_entity.pdbx_description
1 polymer ?
#
loop_
_entity_poly.entity_id
_entity_poly.type
_entity_poly.pdbx_seq_one_letter_code
_entity_poly.pdbx_strand_id
1 'polypeptide(L)'
;MPQASKAIRRFVPRLWSLRFVGFGVATHFLLDRLWETPRIVLYPSYGWAFSLAAFDTGRWFDALFHDPYVQAGEIVGAVILIVFVWRKGLLSWEALREFARHGILPRVAPNQR
;
A
#
# COMPACT_ATOMS: atom_id res chain seq x y z
N MET A 1 -7.62 48.63 -9.94
CA MET A 1 -7.44 48.01 -8.60
C MET A 1 -8.61 48.48 -7.74
N PRO A 2 -9.30 47.66 -6.90
CA PRO A 2 -8.78 46.55 -6.09
C PRO A 2 -9.66 45.27 -6.09
N GLN A 3 -9.41 44.38 -5.12
CA GLN A 3 -10.19 43.19 -4.68
C GLN A 3 -9.75 41.82 -5.25
N ALA A 4 -8.48 41.50 -5.03
CA ALA A 4 -8.05 40.14 -4.82
C ALA A 4 -8.54 39.65 -3.45
N SER A 5 -9.58 38.83 -3.42
CA SER A 5 -9.91 37.94 -2.29
C SER A 5 -11.02 36.99 -2.71
N LYS A 6 -10.65 35.90 -3.39
CA LYS A 6 -11.57 34.76 -3.54
C LYS A 6 -10.86 33.46 -3.22
N ALA A 7 -11.46 32.80 -2.24
CA ALA A 7 -11.41 31.38 -1.95
C ALA A 7 -10.20 30.87 -1.16
N ILE A 8 -10.22 31.13 0.15
CA ILE A 8 -9.83 30.10 1.12
C ILE A 8 -10.81 28.92 0.92
N ARG A 9 -10.37 27.88 0.20
CA ARG A 9 -11.14 26.63 0.04
C ARG A 9 -11.27 25.99 1.41
N ARG A 10 -12.48 26.02 1.97
CA ARG A 10 -12.89 25.26 3.16
C ARG A 10 -12.47 23.79 3.01
N PHE A 11 -11.49 23.35 3.81
CA PHE A 11 -11.26 21.94 4.14
C PHE A 11 -12.33 21.47 5.14
N VAL A 12 -13.61 21.57 4.77
CA VAL A 12 -14.68 20.94 5.55
C VAL A 12 -14.99 19.63 4.86
N PRO A 13 -14.49 18.47 5.35
CA PRO A 13 -14.85 17.19 4.77
C PRO A 13 -16.37 17.08 4.80
N ARG A 14 -16.96 16.79 3.63
CA ARG A 14 -18.41 16.62 3.49
C ARG A 14 -18.82 15.52 4.47
N LEU A 15 -19.86 15.73 5.29
CA LEU A 15 -20.33 14.73 6.28
C LEU A 15 -20.48 13.30 5.71
N TRP A 16 -20.77 13.20 4.41
CA TRP A 16 -20.77 11.95 3.66
C TRP A 16 -19.41 11.26 3.55
N SER A 17 -18.30 11.99 3.33
CA SER A 17 -16.95 11.39 3.26
C SER A 17 -16.50 10.81 4.60
N LEU A 18 -16.98 11.36 5.72
CA LEU A 18 -16.71 10.82 7.06
C LEU A 18 -17.28 9.40 7.25
N ARG A 19 -18.39 9.05 6.56
CA ARG A 19 -18.94 7.69 6.60
C ARG A 19 -18.01 6.68 5.92
N PHE A 20 -17.39 7.06 4.81
CA PHE A 20 -16.42 6.21 4.12
C PHE A 20 -15.13 6.05 4.92
N VAL A 21 -14.68 7.12 5.57
CA VAL A 21 -13.54 7.05 6.49
C VAL A 21 -13.86 6.14 7.66
N GLY A 22 -15.01 6.31 8.33
CA GLY A 22 -15.43 5.46 9.44
C GLY A 22 -15.60 4.00 9.04
N PHE A 23 -16.21 3.74 7.88
CA PHE A 23 -16.32 2.39 7.32
C PHE A 23 -14.96 1.78 7.01
N GLY A 24 -14.04 2.56 6.41
CA GLY A 24 -12.68 2.10 6.11
C GLY A 24 -11.90 1.77 7.37
N VAL A 25 -11.98 2.62 8.40
CA VAL A 25 -11.35 2.41 9.71
C VAL A 25 -11.93 1.17 10.40
N ALA A 26 -13.26 1.00 10.43
CA ALA A 26 -13.90 -0.17 11.01
C ALA A 26 -13.53 -1.46 10.26
N THR A 27 -13.44 -1.40 8.93
CA THR A 27 -12.99 -2.53 8.11
C THR A 27 -11.54 -2.87 8.39
N HIS A 28 -10.65 -1.88 8.55
CA HIS A 28 -9.25 -2.12 8.95
C HIS A 28 -9.17 -2.82 10.30
N PHE A 29 -9.84 -2.29 11.33
CA PHE A 29 -9.87 -2.92 12.65
C PHE A 29 -10.44 -4.34 12.61
N LEU A 30 -11.46 -4.59 11.78
CA LEU A 30 -12.01 -5.92 11.61
C LEU A 30 -10.99 -6.87 10.97
N LEU A 31 -10.28 -6.43 9.93
CA LEU A 31 -9.23 -7.21 9.27
C LEU A 31 -8.03 -7.46 10.20
N ASP A 32 -7.63 -6.47 11.00
CA ASP A 32 -6.57 -6.61 12.01
C ASP A 32 -6.94 -7.68 13.03
N ARG A 33 -8.18 -7.64 13.54
CA ARG A 33 -8.68 -8.64 14.51
C ARG A 33 -8.86 -10.02 13.90
N LEU A 34 -9.24 -10.10 12.62
CA LEU A 34 -9.26 -11.35 11.86
C LEU A 34 -7.87 -11.97 11.78
N TRP A 35 -6.84 -11.15 11.58
CA TRP A 35 -5.44 -11.59 11.49
C TRP A 35 -4.87 -12.01 12.84
N GLU A 36 -5.14 -11.25 13.90
CA GLU A 36 -4.68 -11.55 15.27
C GLU A 36 -5.42 -12.74 15.91
N THR A 37 -6.64 -13.03 15.45
CA THR A 37 -7.48 -14.06 16.07
C THR A 37 -8.14 -14.97 15.02
N PRO A 38 -7.34 -15.75 14.27
CA PRO A 38 -7.83 -16.58 13.16
C PRO A 38 -8.76 -17.72 13.61
N ARG A 39 -8.88 -17.95 14.93
CA ARG A 39 -9.78 -18.98 15.49
C ARG A 39 -11.22 -18.51 15.71
N ILE A 40 -11.51 -17.21 15.66
CA ILE A 40 -12.79 -16.67 16.14
C ILE A 40 -13.64 -16.08 15.01
N VAL A 41 -13.04 -15.59 13.92
CA VAL A 41 -13.80 -14.88 12.87
C VAL A 41 -13.48 -15.47 11.49
N LEU A 42 -14.53 -15.92 10.77
CA LEU A 42 -14.62 -16.38 9.37
C LEU A 42 -13.71 -17.55 8.92
N TYR A 43 -12.46 -17.63 9.35
CA TYR A 43 -11.52 -18.69 8.99
C TYR A 43 -12.01 -20.12 9.33
N PRO A 44 -12.68 -20.38 10.48
CA PRO A 44 -13.26 -21.69 10.75
C PRO A 44 -14.32 -22.13 9.73
N SER A 45 -15.13 -21.20 9.23
CA SER A 45 -16.14 -21.49 8.20
C SER A 45 -15.56 -21.73 6.81
N TYR A 46 -14.37 -21.19 6.52
CA TYR A 46 -13.62 -21.48 5.28
C TYR A 46 -12.76 -22.76 5.38
N GLY A 47 -12.71 -23.41 6.56
CA GLY A 47 -11.91 -24.61 6.81
C GLY A 47 -10.40 -24.37 6.88
N TRP A 48 -9.95 -23.11 6.83
CA TRP A 48 -8.54 -22.72 6.82
C TRP A 48 -8.23 -21.99 8.12
N ALA A 49 -7.73 -22.69 9.13
CA ALA A 49 -7.16 -22.05 10.31
C ALA A 49 -5.63 -22.10 10.18
N PHE A 50 -4.98 -20.94 10.12
CA PHE A 50 -3.52 -20.88 10.18
C PHE A 50 -3.07 -20.70 11.63
N SER A 51 -1.96 -21.35 11.98
CA SER A 51 -1.34 -21.12 13.28
C SER A 51 -0.73 -19.72 13.28
N LEU A 52 -1.01 -18.93 14.32
CA LEU A 52 -0.26 -17.72 14.60
C LEU A 52 1.19 -18.13 14.88
N ALA A 53 2.01 -18.12 13.84
CA ALA A 53 3.42 -18.37 13.98
C ALA A 53 4.04 -17.12 14.62
N ALA A 54 4.75 -17.30 15.73
CA ALA A 54 5.64 -16.27 16.23
C ALA A 54 6.58 -15.85 15.09
N PHE A 55 6.72 -14.53 14.89
CA PHE A 55 7.64 -14.00 13.90
C PHE A 55 9.05 -14.49 14.25
N ASP A 56 9.63 -15.27 13.34
CA ASP A 56 10.94 -15.87 13.49
C ASP A 56 11.73 -15.49 12.24
N THR A 57 12.79 -14.70 12.43
CA THR A 57 13.63 -14.21 11.34
C THR A 57 14.31 -15.34 10.59
N GLY A 58 14.69 -16.43 11.27
CA GLY A 58 15.32 -17.58 10.65
C GLY A 58 14.36 -18.31 9.71
N ARG A 59 13.13 -18.58 10.18
CA ARG A 59 12.08 -19.16 9.31
C ARG A 59 11.65 -18.24 8.18
N TRP A 60 11.70 -16.93 8.40
CA TRP A 60 11.40 -15.95 7.35
C TRP A 60 12.45 -15.98 6.23
N PHE A 61 13.75 -15.96 6.58
CA PHE A 61 14.82 -16.10 5.59
C PHE A 61 14.76 -17.45 4.88
N ASP A 62 14.48 -18.52 5.61
CA ASP A 62 14.36 -19.85 5.03
C ASP A 62 13.22 -19.91 4.01
N ALA A 63 12.03 -19.38 4.35
CA ALA A 63 10.91 -19.27 3.40
C ALA A 63 11.27 -18.39 2.19
N LEU A 64 11.94 -17.24 2.40
CA LEU A 64 12.34 -16.35 1.32
C LEU A 64 13.27 -17.02 0.30
N PHE A 65 14.22 -17.84 0.77
CA PHE A 65 15.22 -18.48 -0.08
C PHE A 65 14.89 -19.91 -0.53
N HIS A 66 13.93 -20.58 0.10
CA HIS A 66 13.63 -21.99 -0.20
C HIS A 66 12.17 -22.29 -0.54
N ASP A 67 11.21 -21.38 -0.28
CA ASP A 67 9.82 -21.58 -0.70
C ASP A 67 9.60 -21.05 -2.14
N PRO A 68 9.30 -21.93 -3.12
CA PRO A 68 9.11 -21.53 -4.52
C PRO A 68 7.90 -20.61 -4.72
N TYR A 69 6.87 -20.71 -3.88
CA TYR A 69 5.71 -19.83 -3.96
C TYR A 69 6.05 -18.42 -3.47
N VAL A 70 6.83 -18.31 -2.40
CA VAL A 70 7.32 -17.02 -1.90
C VAL A 70 8.23 -16.37 -2.95
N GLN A 71 9.16 -17.11 -3.52
CA GLN A 71 10.05 -16.60 -4.57
C GLN A 71 9.29 -16.13 -5.82
N ALA A 72 8.26 -16.88 -6.25
CA ALA A 72 7.42 -16.46 -7.37
C ALA A 72 6.74 -15.11 -7.08
N GLY A 73 6.22 -14.94 -5.85
CA GLY A 73 5.65 -13.67 -5.39
C GLY A 73 6.65 -12.52 -5.39
N GLU A 74 7.85 -12.75 -4.85
CA GLU A 74 8.93 -11.76 -4.82
C GLU A 74 9.39 -11.35 -6.22
N ILE A 75 9.53 -12.31 -7.14
CA ILE A 75 9.88 -12.03 -8.55
C ILE A 75 8.80 -11.18 -9.22
N VAL A 76 7.53 -11.55 -9.07
CA VAL A 76 6.41 -10.78 -9.63
C VAL A 76 6.38 -9.36 -9.04
N GLY A 77 6.54 -9.23 -7.72
CA GLY A 77 6.63 -7.95 -7.03
C GLY A 77 7.78 -7.09 -7.56
N ALA A 78 8.97 -7.67 -7.70
CA ALA A 78 10.15 -7.00 -8.24
C ALA A 78 9.91 -6.52 -9.68
N VAL A 79 9.32 -7.35 -10.55
CA VAL A 79 8.97 -6.97 -11.93
C VAL A 79 8.01 -5.79 -11.95
N ILE A 80 6.97 -5.80 -11.11
CA ILE A 80 6.01 -4.69 -11.01
C ILE A 80 6.73 -3.40 -10.57
N LEU A 81 7.60 -3.48 -9.57
CA LEU A 81 8.38 -2.34 -9.10
C LEU A 81 9.31 -1.78 -10.19
N ILE A 82 10.02 -2.65 -10.92
CA ILE A 82 10.88 -2.25 -12.03
C ILE A 82 10.06 -1.55 -13.12
N VAL A 83 8.92 -2.13 -13.51
CA VAL A 83 8.02 -1.54 -14.51
C VAL A 83 7.48 -0.19 -14.03
N PHE A 84 7.14 -0.07 -12.75
CA PHE A 84 6.68 1.19 -12.16
C PHE A 84 7.75 2.27 -12.22
N VAL A 85 8.97 1.96 -11.75
CA VAL A 85 10.12 2.87 -11.77
C VAL A 85 10.41 3.32 -13.20
N TRP A 86 10.42 2.38 -14.15
CA TRP A 86 10.67 2.66 -15.56
C TRP A 86 9.58 3.55 -16.16
N ARG A 87 8.30 3.19 -15.99
CA ARG A 87 7.16 3.94 -16.53
C ARG A 87 7.03 5.35 -15.92
N LYS A 88 7.48 5.54 -14.69
CA LYS A 88 7.44 6.83 -13.99
C LYS A 88 8.72 7.64 -14.12
N GLY A 89 9.72 7.15 -14.84
CA GLY A 89 10.99 7.85 -15.03
C GLY A 89 11.78 8.03 -13.73
N LEU A 90 11.59 7.13 -12.75
CA LEU A 90 12.28 7.16 -11.44
C LEU A 90 13.67 6.52 -11.51
N LEU A 91 14.28 6.47 -12.70
CA LEU A 91 15.57 5.83 -12.93
C LEU A 91 16.73 6.65 -12.34
N SER A 92 16.53 7.94 -12.06
CA SER A 92 17.55 8.76 -11.40
C SER A 92 17.42 8.67 -9.88
N TRP A 93 18.57 8.61 -9.18
CA TRP A 93 18.63 8.57 -7.73
C TRP A 93 17.95 9.77 -7.08
N GLU A 94 18.05 10.94 -7.70
CA GLU A 94 17.40 12.18 -7.25
C GLU A 94 15.87 12.06 -7.32
N ALA A 95 15.32 11.60 -8.45
CA ALA A 95 13.89 11.39 -8.63
C ALA A 95 13.34 10.32 -7.68
N LEU A 96 14.07 9.22 -7.49
CA LEU A 96 13.68 8.17 -6.56
C LEU A 96 13.70 8.68 -5.12
N ARG A 97 14.74 9.43 -4.73
CA ARG A 97 14.88 9.98 -3.37
C ARG A 97 13.85 11.07 -3.08
N GLU A 98 13.45 11.83 -4.09
CA GLU A 98 12.40 12.85 -3.98
C GLU A 98 11.01 12.22 -3.91
N PHE A 99 10.77 11.17 -4.71
CA PHE A 99 9.57 10.33 -4.62
C PHE A 99 9.45 9.64 -3.25
N ALA A 100 10.53 9.03 -2.75
CA ALA A 100 10.51 8.33 -1.47
C ALA A 100 10.28 9.28 -0.27
N ARG A 101 10.80 10.51 -0.34
CA ARG A 101 10.66 11.49 0.75
C ARG A 101 9.37 12.30 0.70
N HIS A 102 8.90 12.66 -0.49
CA HIS A 102 7.80 13.61 -0.66
C HIS A 102 6.61 13.05 -1.44
N GLY A 103 6.71 11.83 -1.99
CA GLY A 103 5.67 11.23 -2.82
C GLY A 103 5.49 11.91 -4.18
N ILE A 104 6.43 12.76 -4.59
CA ILE A 104 6.34 13.53 -5.84
C ILE A 104 6.88 12.68 -6.99
N LEU A 105 6.04 12.42 -7.98
CA LEU A 105 6.47 11.79 -9.22
C LEU A 105 7.13 12.83 -10.13
N PRO A 106 8.23 12.49 -10.82
CA PRO A 106 8.78 13.33 -11.87
C PRO A 106 7.67 13.67 -12.86
N ARG A 107 7.60 14.94 -13.27
CA ARG A 107 6.79 15.32 -14.43
C ARG A 107 7.39 14.64 -15.65
N VAL A 108 6.93 13.44 -15.96
CA VAL A 108 7.14 12.85 -17.28
C VAL A 108 6.42 13.79 -18.25
N ALA A 109 7.18 14.58 -18.99
CA ALA A 109 6.62 15.47 -20.01
C ALA A 109 5.78 14.60 -20.97
N PRO A 110 4.51 14.95 -21.25
CA PRO A 110 3.74 14.22 -22.24
C PRO A 110 4.31 14.58 -23.60
N ASN A 111 5.22 13.76 -24.15
CA ASN A 111 5.57 13.88 -25.56
C ASN A 111 6.01 12.56 -26.22
N GLN A 112 5.24 12.23 -27.27
CA GLN A 112 5.49 11.36 -28.43
C GLN A 112 5.56 9.82 -28.23
N ARG A 113 4.40 9.18 -28.33
CA ARG A 113 4.16 8.23 -29.44
C ARG A 113 2.84 8.59 -30.12
#